data_AF-A0A387BKJ0-F1
#
_entry.id   AF-A0A387BKJ0-F1
#
_cell.length_a   1.000
_cell.length_b   1.000
_cell.length_c   1.000
_cell.angle_alpha   90.00
_cell.angle_beta   90.00
_cell.angle_gamma   90.00
#
_symmetry.space_group_name_H-M   'P 1'
#
loop_
_entity.id
_entity.type
_entity.pdbx_description
1 polymer ?
#
loop_
_entity_poly.entity_id
_entity_poly.type
_entity_poly.pdbx_seq_one_letter_code
_entity_poly.pdbx_strand_id
1 'polypeptide(L)'
;MTDGSSGARRPTDARGVARQKARELRATQRKKDRRNRALLRTGIVVAVVAIVAIVTVVLVTSNRPSHKGPANMASDGVFIGAGLKAERSPARDVDAKPTPHPLDTTGQVVNIVAYVDYLSDYSGQFDRTNSTQIEKLVKSGAATLEIHPLPFLSNRSAQGTQYSLRASNAAACVANRSPDQFFEFNRQLFAHEPAQTTAGLTDARLVVLARDSGVHSLSAIKRCINQRTFEDWTQAALSRASTGPLPNSEVKKVTADDLPLVLVDGQRYSGSVTEASDFRAFIQQAQGERFSTPQPTSTPGATDTPSPSPSAIIVTAPPTSAG
;
A
#
# COMPACT_ATOMS: atom_id res chain seq x y z
N MET A 1 80.36 14.40 -89.97
CA MET A 1 80.56 14.38 -88.51
C MET A 1 79.33 15.07 -87.92
N THR A 2 78.46 14.48 -87.11
CA THR A 2 78.47 13.25 -86.29
C THR A 2 77.05 13.06 -85.74
N ASP A 3 76.62 11.79 -85.63
CA ASP A 3 75.77 11.11 -84.60
C ASP A 3 74.58 11.87 -83.98
N GLY A 4 73.40 11.30 -83.73
CA GLY A 4 73.01 9.95 -83.33
C GLY A 4 71.83 10.11 -82.35
N SER A 5 70.68 9.44 -82.53
CA SER A 5 70.30 8.25 -81.75
C SER A 5 69.17 8.50 -80.72
N SER A 6 68.12 7.68 -80.82
CA SER A 6 67.24 7.17 -79.73
C SER A 6 66.31 8.17 -79.02
N GLY A 7 65.00 7.99 -78.83
CA GLY A 7 64.17 6.79 -78.66
C GLY A 7 63.40 6.89 -77.32
N ALA A 8 62.06 6.67 -77.34
CA ALA A 8 61.20 6.10 -76.26
C ALA A 8 59.92 6.87 -75.82
N ARG A 9 58.77 6.25 -76.17
CA ARG A 9 57.53 5.92 -75.40
C ARG A 9 56.71 6.96 -74.57
N ARG A 10 55.49 7.22 -75.11
CA ARG A 10 54.11 7.27 -74.52
C ARG A 10 53.85 7.78 -73.08
N PRO A 11 52.93 8.76 -72.91
CA PRO A 11 52.15 8.96 -71.69
C PRO A 11 50.63 8.79 -71.93
N THR A 12 50.17 7.60 -72.36
CA THR A 12 48.72 7.31 -72.48
C THR A 12 48.14 6.52 -71.31
N ASP A 13 48.99 6.00 -70.41
CA ASP A 13 48.57 5.08 -69.34
C ASP A 13 48.18 5.80 -68.03
N ALA A 14 48.92 6.85 -67.64
CA ALA A 14 48.70 7.58 -66.39
C ALA A 14 47.31 8.26 -66.29
N ARG A 15 46.75 8.73 -67.41
CA ARG A 15 45.42 9.37 -67.46
C ARG A 15 44.27 8.36 -67.38
N GLY A 16 44.50 7.10 -67.80
CA GLY A 16 43.51 6.01 -67.70
C GLY A 16 43.38 5.50 -66.26
N VAL A 17 44.52 5.28 -65.60
CA VAL A 17 44.59 4.82 -64.20
C VAL A 17 43.98 5.86 -63.23
N ALA A 18 44.24 7.16 -63.44
CA ALA A 18 43.63 8.22 -62.64
C ALA A 18 42.10 8.27 -62.76
N ARG A 19 41.56 8.04 -63.97
CA ARG A 19 40.11 7.99 -64.23
C ARG A 19 39.46 6.75 -63.62
N GLN A 20 40.14 5.60 -63.62
CA GLN A 20 39.67 4.39 -62.95
C GLN A 20 39.63 4.55 -61.42
N LYS A 21 40.70 5.09 -60.83
CA LYS A 21 40.75 5.36 -59.38
C LYS A 21 39.68 6.38 -58.95
N ALA A 22 39.42 7.40 -59.76
CA ALA A 22 38.33 8.35 -59.52
C ALA A 22 36.93 7.69 -59.61
N ARG A 23 36.73 6.71 -60.51
CA ARG A 23 35.48 5.94 -60.61
C ARG A 23 35.29 5.00 -59.42
N GLU A 24 36.35 4.37 -58.95
CA GLU A 24 36.33 3.48 -57.78
C GLU A 24 36.07 4.24 -56.48
N LEU A 25 36.71 5.39 -56.29
CA LEU A 25 36.43 6.29 -55.16
C LEU A 25 34.99 6.82 -55.19
N ARG A 26 34.46 7.18 -56.38
CA ARG A 26 33.05 7.58 -56.50
C ARG A 26 32.08 6.42 -56.24
N ALA A 27 32.41 5.20 -56.65
CA ALA A 27 31.58 4.02 -56.40
C ALA A 27 31.56 3.64 -54.91
N THR A 28 32.70 3.71 -54.24
CA THR A 28 32.80 3.45 -52.79
C THR A 28 32.11 4.53 -51.97
N GLN A 29 32.24 5.82 -52.33
CA GLN A 29 31.50 6.90 -51.68
C GLN A 29 29.99 6.77 -51.88
N ARG A 30 29.51 6.46 -53.11
CA ARG A 30 28.08 6.22 -53.36
C ARG A 30 27.51 5.06 -52.53
N LYS A 31 28.30 3.98 -52.33
CA LYS A 31 27.91 2.86 -51.45
C LYS A 31 27.83 3.29 -49.98
N LYS A 32 28.81 4.07 -49.50
CA LYS A 32 28.81 4.65 -48.14
C LYS A 32 27.63 5.59 -47.92
N ASP A 33 27.36 6.49 -48.86
CA ASP A 33 26.25 7.44 -48.77
C ASP A 33 24.88 6.76 -48.79
N ARG A 34 24.73 5.67 -49.55
CA ARG A 34 23.49 4.89 -49.56
C ARG A 34 23.30 4.15 -48.24
N ARG A 35 24.37 3.57 -47.69
CA ARG A 35 24.35 2.90 -46.38
C ARG A 35 24.07 3.88 -45.24
N ASN A 36 24.74 5.02 -45.21
CA ASN A 36 24.53 6.04 -44.18
C ASN A 36 23.12 6.63 -44.25
N ARG A 37 22.58 6.87 -45.46
CA ARG A 37 21.18 7.30 -45.60
C ARG A 37 20.18 6.24 -45.17
N ALA A 38 20.44 4.96 -45.46
CA ALA A 38 19.61 3.87 -44.98
C ALA A 38 19.65 3.76 -43.44
N LEU A 39 20.85 3.76 -42.85
CA LEU A 39 21.03 3.70 -41.40
C LEU A 39 20.39 4.89 -40.68
N LEU A 40 20.54 6.11 -41.22
CA LEU A 40 19.91 7.30 -40.65
C LEU A 40 18.38 7.19 -40.69
N ARG A 41 17.80 6.76 -41.82
CA ARG A 41 16.35 6.57 -41.95
C ARG A 41 15.83 5.50 -41.01
N THR A 42 16.50 4.35 -40.92
CA THR A 42 16.12 3.27 -39.99
C THR A 42 16.25 3.73 -38.54
N GLY A 43 17.32 4.46 -38.19
CA GLY A 43 17.51 5.01 -36.85
C GLY A 43 16.41 5.99 -36.45
N ILE A 44 16.00 6.89 -37.36
CA ILE A 44 14.88 7.81 -37.11
C ILE A 44 13.57 7.03 -36.92
N VAL A 45 13.28 6.04 -37.76
CA VAL A 45 12.06 5.22 -37.61
C VAL A 45 12.03 4.49 -36.27
N VAL A 46 13.14 3.87 -35.87
CA VAL A 46 13.24 3.16 -34.57
C VAL A 46 13.08 4.14 -33.41
N ALA A 47 13.71 5.32 -33.47
CA ALA A 47 13.58 6.33 -32.43
C ALA A 47 12.13 6.85 -32.30
N VAL A 48 11.44 7.10 -33.43
CA VAL A 48 10.03 7.51 -33.42
C VAL A 48 9.14 6.41 -32.84
N VAL A 49 9.35 5.15 -33.22
CA VAL A 49 8.59 4.02 -32.65
C VAL A 49 8.82 3.88 -31.15
N ALA A 50 10.06 4.04 -30.67
CA ALA A 50 10.37 4.02 -29.24
C ALA A 50 9.68 5.17 -28.48
N ILE A 51 9.70 6.39 -29.04
CA ILE A 51 9.02 7.55 -28.45
C ILE A 51 7.51 7.31 -28.40
N VAL A 52 6.91 6.82 -29.49
CA VAL A 52 5.47 6.50 -29.54
C VAL A 52 5.14 5.42 -28.50
N ALA A 53 5.97 4.38 -28.36
CA ALA A 53 5.76 3.34 -27.35
C ALA A 53 5.82 3.91 -25.92
N ILE A 54 6.81 4.76 -25.62
CA ILE A 54 6.93 5.43 -24.31
C ILE A 54 5.72 6.33 -24.05
N VAL A 55 5.35 7.18 -25.02
CA VAL A 55 4.18 8.07 -24.90
C VAL A 55 2.90 7.25 -24.73
N THR A 56 2.75 6.13 -25.43
CA THR A 56 1.58 5.24 -25.28
C THR A 56 1.54 4.62 -23.89
N VAL A 57 2.68 4.14 -23.36
CA VAL A 57 2.77 3.63 -21.99
C VAL A 57 2.42 4.73 -20.98
N VAL A 58 2.96 5.94 -21.14
CA VAL A 58 2.68 7.09 -20.26
C VAL A 58 1.22 7.51 -20.33
N LEU A 59 0.59 7.52 -21.51
CA LEU A 59 -0.83 7.85 -21.64
C LEU A 59 -1.74 6.76 -21.06
N VAL A 60 -1.38 5.47 -21.21
CA VAL A 60 -2.12 4.36 -20.60
C VAL A 60 -1.95 4.32 -19.08
N THR A 61 -0.79 4.73 -18.55
CA THR A 61 -0.59 4.83 -17.09
C THR A 61 -1.16 6.11 -16.50
N SER A 62 -1.15 7.22 -17.24
CA SER A 62 -1.56 8.55 -16.76
C SER A 62 -3.04 8.87 -16.98
N ASN A 63 -3.76 8.11 -17.81
CA ASN A 63 -5.17 8.35 -18.14
C ASN A 63 -6.12 7.28 -17.59
N ARG A 64 -5.72 6.60 -16.51
CA ARG A 64 -6.64 5.75 -15.74
C ARG A 64 -7.69 6.66 -15.09
N PRO A 65 -9.00 6.45 -15.32
CA PRO A 65 -10.02 7.20 -14.59
C PRO A 65 -9.76 7.07 -13.09
N SER A 66 -9.93 8.15 -12.32
CA SER A 66 -9.67 8.16 -10.87
C SER A 66 -10.50 7.07 -10.20
N HIS A 67 -9.91 5.90 -9.98
CA HIS A 67 -10.57 4.81 -9.31
C HIS A 67 -10.61 5.20 -7.83
N LYS A 68 -11.83 5.33 -7.29
CA LYS A 68 -12.02 5.51 -5.85
C LYS A 68 -11.83 4.15 -5.18
N GLY A 69 -11.15 4.15 -4.04
CA GLY A 69 -11.19 3.06 -3.08
C GLY A 69 -12.57 2.88 -2.46
N PRO A 70 -12.75 1.83 -1.65
CA PRO A 70 -14.00 1.58 -0.93
C PRO A 70 -14.28 2.69 0.09
N ALA A 71 -15.56 3.02 0.25
CA ALA A 71 -16.03 3.74 1.43
C ALA A 71 -15.79 2.88 2.70
N ASN A 72 -15.75 3.54 3.86
CA ASN A 72 -15.56 2.90 5.17
C ASN A 72 -14.18 2.24 5.36
N MET A 73 -13.19 2.63 4.56
CA MET A 73 -11.79 2.16 4.67
C MET A 73 -10.77 3.29 4.51
N ALA A 74 -11.05 4.45 5.11
CA ALA A 74 -10.18 5.62 5.00
C ALA A 74 -8.77 5.40 5.58
N SER A 75 -8.59 4.43 6.46
CA SER A 75 -7.33 3.99 7.06
C SER A 75 -6.62 2.86 6.29
N ASP A 76 -7.18 2.39 5.17
CA ASP A 76 -6.89 1.11 4.52
C ASP A 76 -7.38 -0.14 5.26
N GLY A 77 -8.06 0.03 6.40
CA GLY A 77 -8.68 -1.04 7.17
C GLY A 77 -10.17 -0.80 7.34
N VAL A 78 -10.90 -1.82 7.78
CA VAL A 78 -12.27 -1.65 8.29
C VAL A 78 -12.20 -1.53 9.80
N PHE A 79 -12.45 -0.33 10.32
CA PHE A 79 -12.53 -0.07 11.75
C PHE A 79 -13.91 -0.41 12.31
N ILE A 80 -13.94 -1.22 13.37
CA ILE A 80 -15.14 -1.78 14.00
C ILE A 80 -15.10 -1.45 15.49
N GLY A 81 -16.09 -0.69 15.94
CA GLY A 81 -16.25 -0.30 17.34
C GLY A 81 -17.39 -1.03 18.05
N ALA A 82 -17.86 -0.43 19.14
CA ALA A 82 -18.89 -0.96 20.03
C ALA A 82 -20.12 -1.52 19.29
N GLY A 83 -20.64 -2.65 19.74
CA GLY A 83 -21.79 -3.31 19.12
C GLY A 83 -21.50 -3.88 17.74
N LEU A 84 -20.23 -4.12 17.38
CA LEU A 84 -19.77 -4.55 16.05
C LEU A 84 -20.18 -3.57 14.95
N LYS A 85 -20.15 -2.26 15.26
CA LYS A 85 -20.48 -1.21 14.30
C LYS A 85 -19.23 -0.68 13.65
N ALA A 86 -19.19 -0.78 12.33
CA ALA A 86 -18.08 -0.24 11.56
C ALA A 86 -18.17 1.29 11.46
N GLU A 87 -17.04 1.98 11.52
CA GLU A 87 -17.03 3.43 11.31
C GLU A 87 -17.37 3.75 9.84
N ARG A 88 -18.15 4.81 9.62
CA ARG A 88 -18.50 5.26 8.28
C ARG A 88 -17.51 6.30 7.80
N SER A 89 -17.02 6.16 6.57
CA SER A 89 -16.17 7.17 5.93
C SER A 89 -16.43 7.22 4.42
N PRO A 90 -16.26 8.39 3.78
CA PRO A 90 -16.45 8.50 2.33
C PRO A 90 -15.37 7.72 1.57
N ALA A 91 -15.68 7.30 0.35
CA ALA A 91 -14.69 6.76 -0.57
C ALA A 91 -13.62 7.81 -0.90
N ARG A 92 -12.37 7.38 -1.03
CA ARG A 92 -11.21 8.23 -1.32
C ARG A 92 -10.50 7.75 -2.59
N ASP A 93 -9.61 8.54 -3.17
CA ASP A 93 -8.81 8.08 -4.31
C ASP A 93 -7.90 6.91 -3.93
N VAL A 94 -7.60 6.02 -4.89
CA VAL A 94 -6.76 4.83 -4.68
C VAL A 94 -5.41 5.14 -4.03
N ASP A 95 -4.81 6.26 -4.42
CA ASP A 95 -3.49 6.70 -3.94
C ASP A 95 -3.57 7.67 -2.75
N ALA A 96 -4.77 7.89 -2.18
CA ALA A 96 -4.92 8.75 -1.02
C ALA A 96 -4.12 8.20 0.16
N LYS A 97 -3.44 9.10 0.89
CA LYS A 97 -2.76 8.72 2.13
C LYS A 97 -3.80 8.23 3.16
N PRO A 98 -3.57 7.07 3.80
CA PRO A 98 -4.47 6.55 4.83
C PRO A 98 -4.62 7.53 5.98
N THR A 99 -5.83 7.58 6.55
CA THR A 99 -6.13 8.32 7.78
C THR A 99 -6.23 7.32 8.93
N PRO A 100 -5.23 7.24 9.82
CA PRO A 100 -5.26 6.31 10.95
C PRO A 100 -6.35 6.68 11.96
N HIS A 101 -6.91 5.68 12.63
CA HIS A 101 -7.75 5.90 13.80
C HIS A 101 -6.85 6.24 15.01
N PRO A 102 -7.19 7.27 15.82
CA PRO A 102 -6.44 7.58 17.03
C PRO A 102 -6.59 6.44 18.04
N LEU A 103 -5.55 6.23 18.85
CA LEU A 103 -5.64 5.33 20.00
C LEU A 103 -6.50 5.97 21.09
N ASP A 104 -7.20 5.14 21.87
CA ASP A 104 -7.85 5.60 23.08
C ASP A 104 -6.80 6.06 24.10
N THR A 105 -6.89 7.33 24.51
CA THR A 105 -5.96 7.93 25.48
C THR A 105 -6.41 7.70 26.93
N THR A 106 -7.62 7.18 27.15
CA THR A 106 -8.11 6.88 28.51
C THR A 106 -7.59 5.56 29.06
N GLY A 107 -7.06 4.70 28.19
CA GLY A 107 -6.59 3.35 28.53
C GLY A 107 -7.73 2.36 28.82
N GLN A 108 -8.98 2.74 28.53
CA GLN A 108 -10.17 1.93 28.83
C GLN A 108 -10.57 1.05 27.65
N VAL A 109 -10.21 1.44 26.43
CA VAL A 109 -10.56 0.72 25.21
C VAL A 109 -9.31 0.19 24.53
N VAL A 110 -9.22 -1.13 24.41
CA VAL A 110 -8.13 -1.79 23.68
C VAL A 110 -8.28 -1.55 22.19
N ASN A 111 -7.22 -1.14 21.50
CA ASN A 111 -7.17 -1.12 20.05
C ASN A 111 -6.53 -2.40 19.52
N ILE A 112 -7.28 -3.18 18.74
CA ILE A 112 -6.76 -4.36 18.05
C ILE A 112 -6.70 -4.06 16.54
N VAL A 113 -5.52 -4.10 15.95
CA VAL A 113 -5.33 -3.97 14.49
C VAL A 113 -4.80 -5.27 13.93
N ALA A 114 -5.43 -5.83 12.91
CA ALA A 114 -5.03 -7.06 12.26
C ALA A 114 -4.78 -6.85 10.77
N TYR A 115 -3.55 -7.09 10.33
CA TYR A 115 -3.18 -7.16 8.92
C TYR A 115 -3.16 -8.62 8.49
N VAL A 116 -4.03 -8.96 7.54
CA VAL A 116 -4.33 -10.36 7.22
C VAL A 116 -4.33 -10.61 5.72
N ASP A 117 -3.98 -11.83 5.33
CA ASP A 117 -4.23 -12.35 3.98
C ASP A 117 -5.18 -13.54 4.10
N TYR A 118 -6.23 -13.57 3.28
CA TYR A 118 -7.25 -14.61 3.32
C TYR A 118 -6.79 -15.99 2.82
N LEU A 119 -5.56 -16.12 2.33
CA LEU A 119 -4.89 -17.39 1.98
C LEU A 119 -3.78 -17.77 2.98
N SER A 120 -3.53 -16.96 4.01
CA SER A 120 -2.50 -17.23 5.02
C SER A 120 -3.04 -18.16 6.09
N ASP A 121 -2.50 -19.38 6.14
CA ASP A 121 -2.92 -20.38 7.14
C ASP A 121 -2.80 -19.86 8.58
N TYR A 122 -1.76 -19.06 8.87
CA TYR A 122 -1.56 -18.43 10.17
C TYR A 122 -2.64 -17.37 10.46
N SER A 123 -3.05 -16.59 9.45
CA SER A 123 -4.13 -15.60 9.60
C SER A 123 -5.46 -16.30 9.88
N GLY A 124 -5.76 -17.39 9.16
CA GLY A 124 -6.93 -18.20 9.41
C GLY A 124 -6.92 -18.91 10.76
N GLN A 125 -5.76 -19.43 11.20
CA GLN A 125 -5.60 -20.01 12.54
C GLN A 125 -5.87 -18.97 13.62
N PHE A 126 -5.29 -17.78 13.52
CA PHE A 126 -5.53 -16.70 14.47
C PHE A 126 -7.01 -16.31 14.51
N ASP A 127 -7.66 -16.11 13.37
CA ASP A 127 -9.07 -15.73 13.30
C ASP A 127 -9.98 -16.81 13.91
N ARG A 128 -9.80 -18.08 13.54
CA ARG A 128 -10.60 -19.19 14.08
C ARG A 128 -10.39 -19.37 15.58
N THR A 129 -9.19 -19.14 16.08
CA THR A 129 -8.86 -19.23 17.52
C THR A 129 -9.42 -18.05 18.32
N ASN A 130 -9.33 -16.83 17.79
CA ASN A 130 -9.53 -15.60 18.57
C ASN A 130 -10.79 -14.80 18.24
N SER A 131 -11.46 -15.06 17.11
CA SER A 131 -12.62 -14.27 16.66
C SER A 131 -13.73 -14.19 17.70
N THR A 132 -14.04 -15.28 18.42
CA THR A 132 -15.11 -15.27 19.44
C THR A 132 -14.79 -14.37 20.64
N GLN A 133 -13.53 -14.30 21.07
CA GLN A 133 -13.15 -13.40 22.17
C GLN A 133 -13.05 -11.95 21.71
N ILE A 134 -12.51 -11.71 20.51
CA ILE A 134 -12.47 -10.38 19.88
C ILE A 134 -13.90 -9.86 19.70
N GLU A 135 -14.81 -10.69 19.20
CA GLU A 135 -16.23 -10.33 19.03
C GLU A 135 -16.85 -9.85 20.34
N LYS A 136 -16.63 -10.58 21.45
CA LYS A 136 -17.17 -10.21 22.76
C LYS A 136 -16.63 -8.86 23.25
N LEU A 137 -15.32 -8.64 23.12
CA LEU A 137 -14.66 -7.40 23.54
C LEU A 137 -15.12 -6.20 22.70
N VAL A 138 -15.19 -6.37 21.39
CA VAL A 138 -15.65 -5.30 20.48
C VAL A 138 -17.13 -5.02 20.68
N LYS A 139 -17.96 -6.06 20.83
CA LYS A 139 -19.39 -5.91 21.04
C LYS A 139 -19.72 -5.17 22.35
N SER A 140 -18.97 -5.41 23.43
CA SER A 140 -19.14 -4.69 24.70
C SER A 140 -18.56 -3.28 24.70
N GLY A 141 -17.72 -2.93 23.72
CA GLY A 141 -16.99 -1.66 23.67
C GLY A 141 -15.68 -1.67 24.50
N ALA A 142 -15.28 -2.82 25.06
CA ALA A 142 -13.99 -2.96 25.74
C ALA A 142 -12.80 -2.96 24.77
N ALA A 143 -13.05 -3.24 23.48
CA ALA A 143 -12.06 -3.12 22.43
C ALA A 143 -12.65 -2.50 21.15
N THR A 144 -11.76 -2.07 20.28
CA THR A 144 -12.00 -1.79 18.87
C THR A 144 -11.21 -2.80 18.04
N LEU A 145 -11.68 -3.07 16.82
CA LEU A 145 -11.01 -3.96 15.88
C LEU A 145 -10.89 -3.28 14.54
N GLU A 146 -9.67 -3.19 14.02
CA GLU A 146 -9.41 -2.75 12.65
C GLU A 146 -8.78 -3.90 11.86
N ILE A 147 -9.37 -4.24 10.71
CA ILE A 147 -8.86 -5.32 9.85
C ILE A 147 -8.40 -4.73 8.53
N HIS A 148 -7.15 -5.01 8.15
CA HIS A 148 -6.55 -4.66 6.86
C HIS A 148 -6.37 -5.92 6.00
N PRO A 149 -7.23 -6.12 4.97
CA PRO A 149 -7.06 -7.22 4.02
C PRO A 149 -5.94 -6.93 3.03
N LEU A 150 -4.78 -7.58 3.19
CA LEU A 150 -3.58 -7.38 2.39
C LEU A 150 -3.22 -8.67 1.61
N PRO A 151 -3.34 -8.68 0.27
CA PRO A 151 -3.23 -9.90 -0.53
C PRO A 151 -1.78 -10.27 -0.90
N PHE A 152 -0.90 -10.39 0.09
CA PHE A 152 0.51 -10.79 -0.06
C PHE A 152 0.71 -12.11 -0.84
N LEU A 153 -0.21 -13.07 -0.70
CA LEU A 153 -0.13 -14.42 -1.25
C LEU A 153 -0.85 -14.58 -2.58
N SER A 154 -1.20 -13.48 -3.26
CA SER A 154 -1.88 -13.50 -4.57
C SER A 154 -1.20 -14.40 -5.60
N ASN A 155 0.13 -14.46 -5.60
CA ASN A 155 0.88 -15.27 -6.57
C ASN A 155 1.04 -16.75 -6.15
N ARG A 156 0.50 -17.16 -4.99
CA ARG A 156 0.58 -18.54 -4.50
C ARG A 156 -0.55 -19.43 -5.01
N SER A 157 -1.71 -18.85 -5.36
CA SER A 157 -2.85 -19.63 -5.85
C SER A 157 -2.52 -20.34 -7.15
N ALA A 158 -3.00 -21.58 -7.30
CA ALA A 158 -2.80 -22.36 -8.52
C ALA A 158 -3.38 -21.65 -9.75
N GLN A 159 -2.75 -21.89 -10.90
CA GLN A 159 -3.22 -21.41 -12.21
C GLN A 159 -3.33 -19.87 -12.30
N GLY A 160 -2.63 -19.13 -11.43
CA GLY A 160 -2.64 -17.66 -11.45
C GLY A 160 -3.99 -17.05 -11.08
N THR A 161 -4.78 -17.76 -10.28
CA THR A 161 -6.14 -17.34 -9.91
C THR A 161 -6.19 -16.16 -8.94
N GLN A 162 -5.13 -15.89 -8.19
CA GLN A 162 -5.00 -14.74 -7.30
C GLN A 162 -6.10 -14.67 -6.23
N TYR A 163 -6.35 -15.78 -5.53
CA TYR A 163 -7.42 -15.85 -4.54
C TYR A 163 -7.31 -14.78 -3.45
N SER A 164 -6.12 -14.54 -2.88
CA SER A 164 -5.91 -13.49 -1.88
C SER A 164 -6.42 -12.13 -2.36
N LEU A 165 -6.10 -11.76 -3.60
CA LEU A 165 -6.51 -10.48 -4.19
C LEU A 165 -8.02 -10.41 -4.40
N ARG A 166 -8.62 -11.48 -4.93
CA ARG A 166 -10.09 -11.54 -5.13
C ARG A 166 -10.85 -11.50 -3.81
N ALA A 167 -10.36 -12.20 -2.79
CA ALA A 167 -10.94 -12.22 -1.46
C ALA A 167 -10.82 -10.87 -0.76
N SER A 168 -9.66 -10.20 -0.83
CA SER A 168 -9.49 -8.84 -0.31
C SER A 168 -10.36 -7.81 -1.06
N ASN A 169 -10.49 -7.93 -2.39
CA ASN A 169 -11.47 -7.14 -3.15
C ASN A 169 -12.91 -7.39 -2.68
N ALA A 170 -13.29 -8.65 -2.42
CA ALA A 170 -14.61 -8.98 -1.91
C ALA A 170 -14.85 -8.38 -0.51
N ALA A 171 -13.83 -8.40 0.35
CA ALA A 171 -13.86 -7.78 1.67
C ALA A 171 -14.08 -6.26 1.56
N ALA A 172 -13.37 -5.58 0.64
CA ALA A 172 -13.58 -4.18 0.31
C ALA A 172 -15.00 -3.90 -0.24
N CYS A 173 -15.55 -4.80 -1.08
CA CYS A 173 -16.92 -4.67 -1.58
C CYS A 173 -17.97 -4.75 -0.46
N VAL A 174 -17.78 -5.65 0.51
CA VAL A 174 -18.64 -5.75 1.69
C VAL A 174 -18.48 -4.52 2.58
N ALA A 175 -17.25 -4.11 2.89
CA ALA A 175 -16.97 -2.90 3.66
C ALA A 175 -17.64 -1.65 3.04
N ASN A 176 -17.58 -1.52 1.72
CA ASN A 176 -18.17 -0.39 1.01
C ASN A 176 -19.71 -0.33 1.10
N ARG A 177 -20.40 -1.47 1.18
CA ARG A 177 -21.87 -1.55 1.01
C ARG A 177 -22.64 -2.00 2.24
N SER A 178 -22.01 -2.83 3.05
CA SER A 178 -22.55 -3.49 4.24
C SER A 178 -21.47 -3.57 5.33
N PRO A 179 -20.91 -2.41 5.74
CA PRO A 179 -19.77 -2.36 6.66
C PRO A 179 -20.03 -3.03 8.02
N ASP A 180 -21.27 -3.00 8.54
CA ASP A 180 -21.61 -3.67 9.81
C ASP A 180 -21.63 -5.21 9.70
N GLN A 181 -21.67 -5.76 8.49
CA GLN A 181 -21.59 -7.21 8.25
C GLN A 181 -20.18 -7.67 7.89
N PHE A 182 -19.21 -6.75 7.84
CA PHE A 182 -17.83 -7.06 7.47
C PHE A 182 -17.20 -8.08 8.40
N PHE A 183 -17.38 -7.95 9.73
CA PHE A 183 -16.79 -8.88 10.69
C PHE A 183 -17.23 -10.33 10.45
N GLU A 184 -18.52 -10.55 10.21
CA GLU A 184 -19.03 -11.88 9.89
C GLU A 184 -18.51 -12.37 8.53
N PHE A 185 -18.39 -11.49 7.53
CA PHE A 185 -17.80 -11.86 6.25
C PHE A 185 -16.33 -12.25 6.35
N ASN A 186 -15.54 -11.54 7.18
CA ASN A 186 -14.16 -11.90 7.48
C ASN A 186 -14.07 -13.32 8.06
N ARG A 187 -14.92 -13.63 9.05
CA ARG A 187 -14.99 -14.98 9.63
C ARG A 187 -15.39 -16.04 8.61
N GLN A 188 -16.34 -15.75 7.73
CA GLN A 188 -16.74 -16.69 6.67
C GLN A 188 -15.60 -16.99 5.69
N LEU A 189 -14.78 -15.98 5.35
CA LEU A 189 -13.60 -16.19 4.51
C LEU A 189 -12.59 -17.14 5.16
N PHE A 190 -12.29 -16.96 6.45
CA PHE A 190 -11.36 -17.83 7.17
C PHE A 190 -11.96 -19.19 7.55
N ALA A 191 -13.27 -19.29 7.76
CA ALA A 191 -13.96 -20.56 7.97
C ALA A 191 -13.96 -21.44 6.71
N HIS A 192 -13.90 -20.82 5.54
CA HIS A 192 -13.86 -21.48 4.23
C HIS A 192 -12.53 -21.26 3.49
N GLU A 193 -11.45 -21.03 4.25
CA GLU A 193 -10.11 -20.81 3.70
C GLU A 193 -9.68 -21.99 2.80
N PRO A 194 -9.34 -21.73 1.53
CA PRO A 194 -8.83 -22.76 0.65
C PRO A 194 -7.35 -23.04 0.94
N ALA A 195 -6.89 -24.26 0.69
CA ALA A 195 -5.46 -24.56 0.80
C ALA A 195 -4.63 -23.74 -0.21
N GLN A 196 -3.45 -23.27 0.20
CA GLN A 196 -2.60 -22.35 -0.58
C GLN A 196 -2.26 -22.82 -1.98
N THR A 197 -2.16 -24.14 -2.19
CA THR A 197 -1.80 -24.78 -3.47
C THR A 197 -2.98 -25.00 -4.41
N THR A 198 -4.18 -24.56 -4.04
CA THR A 198 -5.40 -24.70 -4.85
C THR A 198 -5.70 -23.44 -5.65
N ALA A 199 -6.70 -23.49 -6.54
CA ALA A 199 -7.21 -22.33 -7.27
C ALA A 199 -7.94 -21.30 -6.37
N GLY A 200 -8.12 -21.62 -5.09
CA GLY A 200 -8.95 -20.85 -4.16
C GLY A 200 -10.44 -20.87 -4.50
N LEU A 201 -11.24 -20.12 -3.73
CA LEU A 201 -12.67 -20.02 -3.99
C LEU A 201 -12.95 -19.17 -5.24
N THR A 202 -14.00 -19.53 -5.97
CA THR A 202 -14.50 -18.74 -7.11
C THR A 202 -15.23 -17.49 -6.64
N ASP A 203 -15.37 -16.49 -7.51
CA ASP A 203 -16.13 -15.27 -7.21
C ASP A 203 -17.60 -15.58 -6.87
N ALA A 204 -18.19 -16.58 -7.52
CA ALA A 204 -19.52 -17.07 -7.17
C ALA A 204 -19.59 -17.58 -5.73
N ARG A 205 -18.56 -18.29 -5.26
CA ARG A 205 -18.48 -18.75 -3.87
C ARG A 205 -18.25 -17.58 -2.91
N LEU A 206 -17.42 -16.60 -3.26
CA LEU A 206 -17.24 -15.38 -2.46
C LEU A 206 -18.56 -14.60 -2.28
N VAL A 207 -19.39 -14.52 -3.33
CA VAL A 207 -20.73 -13.91 -3.26
C VAL A 207 -21.66 -14.70 -2.34
N VAL A 208 -21.58 -16.04 -2.36
CA VAL A 208 -22.34 -16.89 -1.44
C VAL A 208 -21.93 -16.64 0.00
N LEU A 209 -20.62 -16.57 0.29
CA LEU A 209 -20.14 -16.24 1.63
C LEU A 209 -20.65 -14.86 2.09
N ALA A 210 -20.62 -13.85 1.21
CA ALA A 210 -21.16 -12.53 1.51
C ALA A 210 -22.66 -12.57 1.85
N ARG A 211 -23.46 -13.31 1.08
CA ARG A 211 -24.88 -13.54 1.38
C ARG A 211 -25.05 -14.19 2.75
N ASP A 212 -24.28 -15.22 3.04
CA ASP A 212 -24.39 -16.01 4.28
C ASP A 212 -23.98 -15.19 5.51
N SER A 213 -23.17 -14.14 5.33
CA SER A 213 -22.88 -13.12 6.34
C SER A 213 -24.00 -12.11 6.58
N GLY A 214 -25.15 -12.24 5.90
CA GLY A 214 -26.31 -11.37 6.09
C GLY A 214 -26.16 -9.97 5.51
N VAL A 215 -25.28 -9.77 4.53
CA VAL A 215 -25.03 -8.45 3.93
C VAL A 215 -26.30 -7.82 3.36
N HIS A 216 -26.42 -6.51 3.53
CA HIS A 216 -27.37 -5.71 2.76
C HIS A 216 -26.89 -5.55 1.31
N SER A 217 -27.77 -5.13 0.39
CA SER A 217 -27.40 -4.79 -1.00
C SER A 217 -26.62 -5.88 -1.76
N LEU A 218 -26.91 -7.16 -1.53
CA LEU A 218 -26.19 -8.30 -2.12
C LEU A 218 -25.99 -8.18 -3.64
N SER A 219 -26.98 -7.68 -4.39
CA SER A 219 -26.84 -7.49 -5.84
C SER A 219 -25.74 -6.50 -6.22
N ALA A 220 -25.53 -5.45 -5.45
CA ALA A 220 -24.45 -4.49 -5.67
C ALA A 220 -23.10 -5.07 -5.26
N ILE A 221 -23.04 -5.80 -4.14
CA ILE A 221 -21.83 -6.52 -3.70
C ILE A 221 -21.42 -7.56 -4.74
N LYS A 222 -22.37 -8.35 -5.26
CA LYS A 222 -22.12 -9.32 -6.35
C LYS A 222 -21.50 -8.67 -7.57
N ARG A 223 -22.03 -7.52 -8.03
CA ARG A 223 -21.43 -6.78 -9.16
C ARG A 223 -20.02 -6.31 -8.82
N CYS A 224 -19.81 -5.75 -7.64
CA CYS A 224 -18.51 -5.29 -7.17
C CYS A 224 -17.45 -6.42 -7.16
N ILE A 225 -17.82 -7.60 -6.62
CA ILE A 225 -16.97 -8.78 -6.59
C ILE A 225 -16.62 -9.23 -8.00
N ASN A 226 -17.63 -9.45 -8.85
CA ASN A 226 -17.43 -9.97 -10.21
C ASN A 226 -16.64 -9.01 -11.12
N GLN A 227 -16.74 -7.70 -10.88
CA GLN A 227 -16.01 -6.67 -11.62
C GLN A 227 -14.65 -6.36 -11.01
N ARG A 228 -14.31 -6.98 -9.87
CA ARG A 228 -13.08 -6.73 -9.12
C ARG A 228 -12.83 -5.24 -8.86
N THR A 229 -13.89 -4.53 -8.48
CA THR A 229 -13.95 -3.06 -8.43
C THR A 229 -12.83 -2.41 -7.62
N PHE A 230 -12.35 -3.07 -6.56
CA PHE A 230 -11.34 -2.55 -5.64
C PHE A 230 -10.00 -3.28 -5.73
N GLU A 231 -9.73 -4.04 -6.80
CA GLU A 231 -8.46 -4.76 -6.98
C GLU A 231 -7.25 -3.80 -6.95
N ASP A 232 -7.29 -2.73 -7.75
CA ASP A 232 -6.23 -1.72 -7.80
C ASP A 232 -6.01 -1.05 -6.42
N TRP A 233 -7.11 -0.72 -5.74
CA TRP A 233 -7.05 -0.16 -4.39
C TRP A 233 -6.39 -1.13 -3.41
N THR A 234 -6.74 -2.42 -3.48
CA THR A 234 -6.20 -3.45 -2.60
C THR A 234 -4.69 -3.61 -2.80
N GLN A 235 -4.21 -3.55 -4.05
CA GLN A 235 -2.78 -3.57 -4.34
C GLN A 235 -2.08 -2.31 -3.83
N ALA A 236 -2.71 -1.14 -3.93
CA ALA A 236 -2.17 0.10 -3.39
C ALA A 236 -2.07 0.07 -1.85
N ALA A 237 -3.10 -0.45 -1.16
CA ALA A 237 -3.08 -0.67 0.29
C ALA A 237 -1.95 -1.62 0.71
N LEU A 238 -1.78 -2.73 -0.01
CA LEU A 238 -0.65 -3.65 0.18
C LEU A 238 0.70 -2.94 -0.01
N SER A 239 0.84 -2.13 -1.07
CA SER A 239 2.06 -1.39 -1.33
C SER A 239 2.40 -0.43 -0.20
N ARG A 240 1.41 0.30 0.33
CA ARG A 240 1.60 1.22 1.46
C ARG A 240 2.04 0.48 2.72
N ALA A 241 1.37 -0.61 3.09
CA ALA A 241 1.74 -1.43 4.24
C ALA A 241 3.12 -2.09 4.10
N SER A 242 3.56 -2.40 2.88
CA SER A 242 4.84 -3.07 2.61
C SER A 242 6.04 -2.11 2.54
N THR A 243 5.80 -0.79 2.47
CA THR A 243 6.85 0.21 2.21
C THR A 243 6.90 1.32 3.25
N GLY A 244 5.82 1.57 3.99
CA GLY A 244 5.72 2.65 4.95
C GLY A 244 5.63 2.15 6.39
N PRO A 245 6.05 2.98 7.37
CA PRO A 245 5.79 2.69 8.77
C PRO A 245 4.28 2.57 9.00
N LEU A 246 3.90 1.61 9.83
CA LEU A 246 2.49 1.43 10.18
C LEU A 246 2.08 2.49 11.20
N PRO A 247 0.88 3.07 11.04
CA PRO A 247 0.37 4.03 12.00
C PRO A 247 0.31 3.45 13.41
N ASN A 248 0.56 4.31 14.41
CA ASN A 248 0.42 3.97 15.83
C ASN A 248 1.23 2.73 16.27
N SER A 249 2.35 2.43 15.60
CA SER A 249 3.19 1.27 15.91
C SER A 249 4.67 1.53 15.59
N GLU A 250 5.55 0.73 16.19
CA GLU A 250 6.97 0.70 15.85
C GLU A 250 7.28 -0.08 14.56
N VAL A 251 6.31 -0.88 14.07
CA VAL A 251 6.46 -1.72 12.88
C VAL A 251 6.68 -0.87 11.63
N LYS A 252 7.78 -1.13 10.92
CA LYS A 252 8.22 -0.31 9.77
C LYS A 252 7.61 -0.70 8.43
N LYS A 253 7.12 -1.93 8.32
CA LYS A 253 6.42 -2.50 7.17
C LYS A 253 5.87 -3.88 7.53
N VAL A 254 4.91 -4.36 6.74
CA VAL A 254 4.43 -5.75 6.77
C VAL A 254 5.09 -6.54 5.65
N THR A 255 5.45 -7.80 5.92
CA THR A 255 5.85 -8.78 4.91
C THR A 255 4.94 -10.01 4.97
N ALA A 256 5.03 -10.89 3.98
CA ALA A 256 4.23 -12.12 3.97
C ALA A 256 4.51 -13.02 5.20
N ASP A 257 5.76 -13.02 5.70
CA ASP A 257 6.16 -13.81 6.87
C ASP A 257 5.68 -13.20 8.20
N ASP A 258 5.21 -11.94 8.18
CA ASP A 258 4.64 -11.28 9.34
C ASP A 258 3.15 -11.60 9.55
N LEU A 259 2.51 -12.33 8.63
CA LEU A 259 1.07 -12.55 8.64
C LEU A 259 0.62 -13.67 9.61
N PRO A 260 -0.43 -13.45 10.41
CA PRO A 260 -1.10 -12.18 10.60
C PRO A 260 -0.21 -11.25 11.42
N LEU A 261 -0.10 -9.98 11.02
CA LEU A 261 0.45 -8.98 11.92
C LEU A 261 -0.71 -8.47 12.76
N VAL A 262 -0.69 -8.82 14.04
CA VAL A 262 -1.68 -8.32 15.01
C VAL A 262 -0.98 -7.33 15.93
N LEU A 263 -1.55 -6.14 16.04
CA LEU A 263 -1.15 -5.11 16.98
C LEU A 263 -2.23 -4.99 18.05
N VAL A 264 -1.85 -5.08 19.31
CA VAL A 264 -2.69 -4.66 20.42
C VAL A 264 -2.08 -3.38 20.95
N ASP A 265 -2.84 -2.30 20.86
CA ASP A 265 -2.45 -1.03 21.44
C ASP A 265 -1.14 -0.45 20.87
N GLY A 266 -0.82 -0.82 19.63
CA GLY A 266 0.40 -0.47 18.91
C GLY A 266 1.53 -1.50 19.06
N GLN A 267 1.42 -2.40 20.03
CA GLN A 267 2.38 -3.46 20.33
C GLN A 267 2.11 -4.71 19.50
N ARG A 268 3.17 -5.27 18.90
CA ARG A 268 3.06 -6.50 18.09
C ARG A 268 2.78 -7.70 18.99
N TYR A 269 1.68 -8.39 18.72
CA TYR A 269 1.38 -9.68 19.33
C TYR A 269 2.45 -10.72 18.96
N SER A 270 2.98 -11.39 19.98
CA SER A 270 4.08 -12.36 19.86
C SER A 270 3.74 -13.77 20.39
N GLY A 271 2.50 -13.99 20.84
CA GLY A 271 2.03 -15.28 21.34
C GLY A 271 1.58 -16.24 20.23
N SER A 272 1.12 -17.43 20.64
CA SER A 272 0.66 -18.45 19.68
C SER A 272 -0.64 -18.09 18.98
N VAL A 273 -0.69 -18.22 17.65
CA VAL A 273 -1.91 -18.02 16.86
C VAL A 273 -2.95 -19.13 17.07
N THR A 274 -2.60 -20.23 17.73
CA THR A 274 -3.49 -21.37 18.02
C THR A 274 -3.94 -21.43 19.49
N GLU A 275 -3.40 -20.58 20.37
CA GLU A 275 -3.74 -20.59 21.80
C GLU A 275 -4.50 -19.32 22.21
N ALA A 276 -5.81 -19.44 22.40
CA ALA A 276 -6.66 -18.30 22.75
C ALA A 276 -6.28 -17.64 24.10
N SER A 277 -5.65 -18.39 25.02
CA SER A 277 -5.15 -17.87 26.29
C SER A 277 -4.00 -16.89 26.11
N ASP A 278 -3.11 -17.14 25.14
CA ASP A 278 -1.93 -16.31 24.91
C ASP A 278 -2.35 -14.92 24.43
N PHE A 279 -3.33 -14.86 23.51
CA PHE A 279 -3.85 -13.59 23.03
C PHE A 279 -4.55 -12.80 24.14
N ARG A 280 -5.32 -13.47 25.00
CA ARG A 280 -5.97 -12.84 26.16
C ARG A 280 -4.95 -12.30 27.17
N ALA A 281 -3.90 -13.08 27.46
CA ALA A 281 -2.82 -12.65 28.35
C ALA A 281 -2.08 -11.44 27.77
N PHE A 282 -1.82 -11.44 26.46
CA PHE A 282 -1.18 -10.32 25.79
C PHE A 282 -2.00 -9.03 25.85
N ILE A 283 -3.33 -9.12 25.66
CA ILE A 283 -4.22 -7.95 25.84
C ILE A 283 -4.09 -7.38 27.26
N GLN A 284 -4.11 -8.24 28.29
CA GLN A 284 -3.98 -7.80 29.68
C GLN A 284 -2.62 -7.16 29.97
N GLN A 285 -1.55 -7.72 29.41
CA GLN A 285 -0.20 -7.14 29.52
C GLN A 285 -0.12 -5.78 28.84
N ALA A 286 -0.60 -5.65 27.60
CA ALA A 286 -0.57 -4.40 26.84
C ALA A 286 -1.33 -3.28 27.56
N GLN A 287 -2.47 -3.61 28.19
CA GLN A 287 -3.18 -2.67 29.05
C GLN A 287 -2.35 -2.27 30.28
N GLY A 288 -1.70 -3.21 30.97
CA GLY A 288 -0.86 -2.93 32.14
C GLY A 288 0.35 -2.04 31.84
N GLU A 289 1.00 -2.24 30.69
CA GLU A 289 2.15 -1.44 30.26
C GLU A 289 1.77 0.02 29.97
N ARG A 290 0.58 0.26 29.41
CA ARG A 290 0.04 1.62 29.18
C ARG A 290 -0.16 2.40 30.47
N PHE A 291 -0.56 1.75 31.56
CA PHE A 291 -0.67 2.42 32.87
C PHE A 291 0.69 2.67 33.52
N SER A 292 1.75 1.98 33.07
CA SER A 292 3.09 2.02 33.67
C SER A 292 4.04 2.99 32.96
N THR A 293 3.74 3.38 31.71
CA THR A 293 4.55 4.36 30.96
C THR A 293 3.90 5.75 31.03
N PRO A 294 4.59 6.78 31.59
CA PRO A 294 4.08 8.15 31.53
C PRO A 294 4.00 8.61 30.08
N GLN A 295 2.79 8.90 29.60
CA GLN A 295 2.59 9.61 28.34
C GLN A 295 3.33 10.95 28.41
N PRO A 296 4.13 11.36 27.41
CA PRO A 296 4.79 12.67 27.45
C PRO A 296 3.71 13.75 27.55
N THR A 297 3.66 14.40 28.71
CA THR A 297 2.79 15.53 28.98
C THR A 297 3.08 16.60 27.94
N SER A 298 2.08 16.95 27.12
CA SER A 298 2.15 18.13 26.27
C SER A 298 2.51 19.31 27.18
N THR A 299 3.71 19.86 26.99
CA THR A 299 4.18 21.06 27.70
C THR A 299 3.12 22.15 27.54
N PRO A 300 2.47 22.62 28.62
CA PRO A 300 1.62 23.79 28.54
C PRO A 300 2.48 24.98 28.12
N GLY A 301 2.05 25.67 27.07
CA GLY A 301 2.72 26.86 26.55
C GLY A 301 3.01 27.85 27.67
N ALA A 302 4.22 28.40 27.66
CA ALA A 302 4.61 29.51 28.50
C ALA A 302 3.58 30.63 28.35
N THR A 303 2.74 30.78 29.37
CA THR A 303 1.91 31.96 29.58
C THR A 303 2.64 32.80 30.61
N ASP A 304 2.84 34.06 30.27
CA ASP A 304 3.63 35.06 30.98
C ASP A 304 3.33 35.10 32.49
N THR A 305 4.38 34.89 33.31
CA THR A 305 4.34 35.19 34.74
C THR A 305 4.80 36.63 34.98
N PRO A 306 4.00 37.49 35.63
CA PRO A 306 4.47 38.80 36.07
C PRO A 306 5.41 38.68 37.28
N SER A 307 6.50 39.46 37.23
CA SER A 307 7.64 39.51 38.16
C SER A 307 7.24 40.00 39.58
N PRO A 308 7.94 39.56 40.66
CA PRO A 308 7.40 39.56 42.03
C PRO A 308 7.63 40.87 42.82
N SER A 309 6.72 41.09 43.79
CA SER A 309 6.76 42.16 44.78
C SER A 309 7.83 41.89 45.87
N PRO A 310 8.62 42.89 46.30
CA PRO A 310 9.69 42.70 47.29
C PRO A 310 9.22 42.76 48.75
N SER A 311 9.90 41.98 49.60
CA SER A 311 9.65 41.78 51.04
C SER A 311 9.91 43.02 51.92
N ALA A 312 9.20 43.04 53.05
CA ALA A 312 9.03 44.12 54.01
C ALA A 312 10.31 44.63 54.69
N ILE A 313 10.37 45.95 54.89
CA ILE A 313 11.20 46.63 55.89
C ILE A 313 10.28 47.33 56.88
N ILE A 314 10.40 46.97 58.15
CA ILE A 314 9.72 47.58 59.29
C ILE A 314 10.39 48.94 59.56
N VAL A 315 9.63 50.03 59.52
CA VAL A 315 10.02 51.32 60.10
C VAL A 315 8.88 51.80 60.99
N THR A 316 9.21 51.96 62.26
CA THR A 316 8.40 52.46 63.37
C THR A 316 7.97 53.92 63.15
N ALA A 317 6.68 54.21 63.35
CA ALA A 317 6.14 55.57 63.35
C ALA A 317 6.31 56.24 64.72
N PRO A 318 6.60 57.56 64.79
CA PRO A 318 6.37 58.38 65.97
C PRO A 318 4.96 59.02 65.94
N PRO A 319 4.45 59.54 67.08
CA PRO A 319 3.01 59.71 67.30
C PRO A 319 2.47 61.14 67.09
N THR A 320 1.12 61.20 66.99
CA THR A 320 0.19 62.26 67.40
C THR A 320 0.21 63.64 66.72
N SER A 321 -0.95 64.07 66.17
CA SER A 321 -1.93 65.02 66.77
C SER A 321 -2.88 65.50 65.65
N ALA A 322 -4.20 65.32 65.79
CA ALA A 322 -5.17 66.30 66.33
C ALA A 322 -5.57 67.39 65.32
N GLY A 323 -6.89 67.53 65.12
CA GLY A 323 -7.54 68.52 64.26
C GLY A 323 -8.89 68.02 63.79
#